data_AF-U2S4Q8-F1
#
_entry.id   AF-U2S4Q8-F1
#
_cell.length_a   1.000
_cell.length_b   1.000
_cell.length_c   1.000
_cell.angle_alpha   90.00
_cell.angle_beta   90.00
_cell.angle_gamma   90.00
#
_symmetry.space_group_name_H-M   'P 1'
#
loop_
_entity.id
_entity.type
_entity.pdbx_description
1 polymer ?
#
loop_
_entity_poly.entity_id
_entity_poly.type
_entity_poly.pdbx_seq_one_letter_code
_entity_poly.pdbx_strand_id
1 'polypeptide(L)'
;MKNMISLFIINILIILTLVTSYYNSYFYIVLSILIIINIVVIYLKTTELDKNEQKKKIMLHKVKNSLSVILGYSEAHNDNLITKKELDEKINDEIENIVTIIKDEIYK
;
A
#
# COMPACT_ATOMS: atom_id res chain seq x y z
N MET A 1 -8.40 7.80 -6.95
CA MET A 1 -9.18 9.06 -7.03
C MET A 1 -10.69 8.87 -6.88
N LYS A 2 -11.33 7.89 -7.56
CA LYS A 2 -12.79 7.65 -7.47
C LYS A 2 -13.34 7.58 -6.03
N ASN A 3 -12.64 6.89 -5.12
CA ASN A 3 -13.05 6.77 -3.70
C ASN A 3 -12.74 8.01 -2.84
N MET A 4 -11.86 8.93 -3.26
CA MET A 4 -11.72 10.22 -2.57
C MET A 4 -12.87 11.16 -2.92
N ILE A 5 -13.28 11.16 -4.19
CA ILE A 5 -14.45 11.90 -4.68
C ILE A 5 -15.72 11.42 -3.96
N SER A 6 -15.87 10.11 -3.76
CA SER A 6 -17.00 9.53 -3.00
C SER A 6 -17.06 10.03 -1.54
N LEU A 7 -15.95 10.05 -0.80
CA LEU A 7 -15.93 10.59 0.57
C LEU A 7 -16.24 12.10 0.60
N PHE A 8 -15.74 12.85 -0.38
CA PHE A 8 -16.03 14.28 -0.49
C PHE A 8 -17.52 14.54 -0.74
N ILE A 9 -18.14 13.77 -1.63
CA ILE A 9 -19.58 13.85 -1.91
C ILE A 9 -20.41 13.49 -0.68
N ILE A 10 -20.07 12.41 0.04
CA ILE A 10 -20.78 12.00 1.27
C ILE A 10 -20.70 13.09 2.34
N ASN A 11 -19.53 13.71 2.51
CA ASN A 11 -19.36 14.80 3.47
C ASN A 11 -20.17 16.05 3.10
N ILE A 12 -20.24 16.42 1.82
CA ILE A 12 -21.12 17.51 1.35
C ILE A 12 -22.59 17.19 1.66
N LEU A 13 -23.02 15.95 1.39
CA LEU A 13 -24.38 15.49 1.68
C LEU A 13 -24.71 15.57 3.18
N ILE A 14 -23.78 15.21 4.06
CA ILE A 14 -23.95 15.34 5.52
C ILE A 14 -24.15 16.81 5.92
N ILE A 15 -23.33 17.73 5.39
CA ILE A 15 -23.45 19.16 5.69
C ILE A 15 -24.80 19.71 5.22
N LEU A 16 -25.23 19.37 4.00
CA LEU A 16 -26.53 19.78 3.48
C LEU A 16 -27.68 19.23 4.33
N THR A 17 -27.60 17.96 4.73
CA THR A 17 -28.61 17.30 5.56
C THR A 17 -28.68 17.88 6.98
N LEU A 18 -27.54 18.32 7.52
CA LEU A 18 -27.46 19.01 8.80
C LEU A 18 -28.21 20.35 8.75
N VAL A 19 -27.98 21.14 7.70
CA VAL A 19 -28.68 22.42 7.50
C VAL A 19 -30.19 22.21 7.36
N THR A 20 -30.63 21.20 6.61
CA THR A 20 -32.05 20.90 6.46
C THR A 20 -32.69 20.29 7.71
N SER A 21 -31.92 19.60 8.56
CA SER A 21 -32.43 19.07 9.84
C SER A 21 -32.84 20.13 10.85
N TYR A 22 -32.33 21.35 10.69
CA TYR A 22 -32.78 22.50 11.48
C TYR A 22 -34.25 22.85 11.22
N TYR A 23 -34.74 22.58 10.01
CA TYR A 23 -36.10 22.93 9.57
C TYR A 23 -37.09 21.76 9.70
N ASN A 24 -36.63 20.52 9.71
CA ASN A 24 -37.49 19.34 9.81
C ASN A 24 -36.80 18.20 10.57
N SER A 25 -37.42 17.77 11.66
CA SER A 25 -36.90 16.78 12.60
C SER A 25 -36.72 15.37 12.00
N TYR A 26 -37.43 15.03 10.92
CA TYR A 26 -37.25 13.75 10.21
C TYR A 26 -35.82 13.59 9.66
N PHE A 27 -35.17 14.69 9.28
CA PHE A 27 -33.81 14.66 8.76
C PHE A 27 -32.77 14.26 9.80
N TYR A 28 -33.06 14.27 11.11
CA TYR A 28 -32.14 13.74 12.12
C TYR A 28 -31.92 12.23 11.97
N ILE A 29 -32.97 11.49 11.58
CA ILE A 29 -32.86 10.04 11.32
C ILE A 29 -31.97 9.81 10.09
N VAL A 30 -32.22 10.57 9.03
CA VAL A 30 -31.43 10.52 7.78
C VAL A 30 -29.96 10.89 8.04
N LEU A 31 -29.72 11.93 8.84
CA LEU A 31 -28.37 12.37 9.24
C LEU A 31 -27.64 11.27 10.02
N SER A 32 -28.33 10.63 10.96
CA SER A 32 -27.75 9.56 11.79
C SER A 32 -27.28 8.38 10.92
N ILE A 33 -28.08 7.99 9.92
CA ILE A 33 -27.72 6.93 8.97
C ILE A 33 -26.52 7.34 8.11
N LEU A 34 -26.50 8.58 7.60
CA LEU A 34 -25.39 9.08 6.78
C LEU A 34 -24.06 9.13 7.55
N ILE A 35 -24.08 9.51 8.83
CA ILE A 35 -22.88 9.51 9.69
C ILE A 35 -22.35 8.08 9.86
N ILE A 36 -23.22 7.10 10.13
CA ILE A 36 -22.80 5.69 10.26
C ILE A 36 -22.16 5.19 8.96
N ILE A 37 -22.77 5.47 7.81
CA ILE A 37 -22.23 5.08 6.50
C ILE A 37 -20.85 5.72 6.29
N ASN A 38 -20.68 6.99 6.63
CA ASN A 38 -19.41 7.70 6.48
C ASN A 38 -18.29 7.05 7.31
N ILE A 39 -18.56 6.73 8.58
CA ILE A 39 -17.61 6.04 9.47
C ILE A 39 -17.20 4.69 8.88
N VAL A 40 -18.16 3.90 8.37
CA VAL A 40 -17.87 2.59 7.75
C VAL A 40 -16.98 2.75 6.50
N VAL A 41 -17.28 3.71 5.63
CA VAL A 41 -16.49 3.95 4.42
C VAL A 41 -15.07 4.40 4.77
N ILE A 42 -14.90 5.26 5.78
CA ILE A 42 -13.57 5.65 6.29
C ILE A 42 -12.83 4.42 6.82
N TYR A 43 -13.48 3.59 7.65
CA TYR A 43 -12.86 2.40 8.24
C TYR A 43 -12.34 1.41 7.18
N LEU A 44 -13.18 1.09 6.18
CA LEU A 44 -12.79 0.20 5.09
C LEU A 44 -11.59 0.74 4.31
N LYS A 45 -11.59 2.05 4.01
CA LYS A 45 -10.52 2.70 3.27
C LYS A 45 -9.20 2.75 4.04
N THR A 46 -9.25 3.03 5.35
CA THR A 46 -8.06 3.01 6.21
C THR A 46 -7.46 1.60 6.26
N THR A 47 -8.31 0.57 6.31
CA THR A 47 -7.88 -0.84 6.29
C THR A 47 -7.21 -1.21 4.96
N GLU A 48 -7.71 -0.71 3.83
CA GLU A 48 -7.08 -0.91 2.52
C GLU A 48 -5.73 -0.19 2.40
N LEU A 49 -5.62 1.04 2.94
CA LEU A 49 -4.37 1.79 2.99
C LEU A 49 -3.30 1.05 3.79
N ASP A 50 -3.65 0.55 4.99
CA ASP A 50 -2.74 -0.22 5.84
C ASP A 50 -2.26 -1.50 5.12
N LYS A 51 -3.16 -2.23 4.44
CA LYS A 51 -2.77 -3.41 3.64
C LYS A 51 -1.78 -3.06 2.53
N ASN A 52 -1.98 -1.95 1.81
CA ASN A 52 -1.06 -1.53 0.75
C ASN A 52 0.28 -1.05 1.31
N GLU A 53 0.29 -0.39 2.46
CA GLU A 53 1.53 0.01 3.14
C GLU A 53 2.31 -1.21 3.63
N GLN A 54 1.61 -2.21 4.19
CA GLN A 54 2.20 -3.49 4.57
C GLN A 54 2.81 -4.23 3.38
N LYS A 55 2.12 -4.28 2.23
CA LYS A 55 2.66 -4.89 1.00
C LYS A 55 3.96 -4.22 0.55
N LYS A 56 3.99 -2.88 0.51
CA LYS A 56 5.20 -2.12 0.18
C LYS A 56 6.35 -2.39 1.17
N LYS A 57 6.06 -2.48 2.47
CA LYS A 57 7.05 -2.79 3.49
C LYS A 57 7.63 -4.20 3.31
N ILE A 58 6.79 -5.18 2.99
CA ILE A 58 7.22 -6.55 2.69
C ILE A 58 8.08 -6.59 1.43
N MET A 59 7.66 -5.92 0.37
CA MET A 59 8.42 -5.80 -0.87
C MET A 59 9.81 -5.21 -0.60
N LEU A 60 9.89 -4.09 0.12
CA LEU A 60 11.15 -3.44 0.47
C LEU A 60 12.06 -4.36 1.28
N HIS A 61 11.51 -5.10 2.23
CA HIS A 61 12.27 -6.08 3.01
C HIS A 61 12.85 -7.18 2.14
N LYS A 62 12.08 -7.70 1.17
CA LYS A 62 12.58 -8.71 0.22
C LYS A 62 13.70 -8.17 -0.66
N VAL A 63 13.54 -6.97 -1.21
CA VAL A 63 14.59 -6.31 -2.01
C VAL A 63 15.86 -6.10 -1.17
N LYS A 64 15.72 -5.62 0.07
CA LYS A 64 16.86 -5.46 0.99
C LYS A 64 17.59 -6.79 1.22
N ASN A 65 16.86 -7.88 1.40
CA ASN A 65 17.46 -9.20 1.60
C ASN A 65 18.27 -9.65 0.38
N SER A 66 17.74 -9.53 -0.84
CA SER A 66 18.49 -9.85 -2.06
C SER A 66 19.74 -9.00 -2.22
N LEU A 67 19.67 -7.71 -1.89
CA LEU A 67 20.85 -6.84 -1.89
C LEU A 67 21.90 -7.27 -0.84
N SER A 68 21.47 -7.70 0.36
CA SER A 68 22.38 -8.28 1.35
C SER A 68 23.05 -9.56 0.86
N VAL A 69 22.33 -10.41 0.13
CA VAL A 69 22.91 -11.62 -0.49
C VAL A 69 23.96 -11.26 -1.54
N ILE A 70 23.67 -10.28 -2.42
CA ILE A 70 24.63 -9.75 -3.41
C ILE A 70 25.89 -9.24 -2.72
N LEU A 71 25.75 -8.48 -1.63
CA LEU A 71 26.89 -7.99 -0.86
C LEU A 71 27.72 -9.13 -0.28
N GLY A 72 27.08 -10.16 0.28
CA GLY A 72 27.79 -11.36 0.77
C GLY A 72 28.57 -12.08 -0.32
N TYR A 73 28.03 -12.18 -1.55
CA TYR A 73 28.79 -12.72 -2.68
C TYR A 73 29.94 -11.81 -3.10
N SER A 74 29.75 -10.49 -3.08
CA SER A 74 30.81 -9.53 -3.36
C SER A 74 31.96 -9.63 -2.34
N GLU A 75 31.64 -9.81 -1.07
CA GLU A 75 32.62 -10.05 0.01
C GLU A 75 33.34 -11.38 -0.20
N ALA A 76 32.62 -12.46 -0.50
CA ALA A 76 33.22 -13.76 -0.79
C ALA A 76 34.17 -13.72 -2.00
N HIS A 77 33.86 -12.92 -3.02
CA HIS A 77 34.77 -12.73 -4.16
C HIS A 77 36.02 -11.94 -3.75
N ASN A 78 35.85 -10.88 -2.95
CA ASN A 78 36.98 -10.09 -2.43
C ASN A 78 37.93 -10.94 -1.58
N ASP A 79 37.40 -11.91 -0.85
CA ASP A 79 38.18 -12.88 -0.05
C ASP A 79 38.73 -14.05 -0.89
N ASN A 80 38.60 -13.99 -2.23
CA ASN A 80 38.99 -15.03 -3.19
C ASN A 80 38.35 -16.41 -2.93
N LEU A 81 37.19 -16.46 -2.27
CA LEU A 81 36.44 -17.70 -2.00
C LEU A 81 35.62 -18.15 -3.21
N ILE A 82 35.22 -17.21 -4.08
CA ILE A 82 34.50 -17.48 -5.32
C ILE A 82 35.17 -16.77 -6.50
N THR A 83 35.00 -17.35 -7.69
CA THR A 83 35.47 -16.73 -8.94
C THR A 83 34.57 -15.57 -9.35
N LYS A 84 35.13 -14.65 -10.17
CA LYS A 84 34.35 -13.55 -10.75
C LYS A 84 33.13 -14.05 -11.55
N LYS A 85 33.27 -15.18 -12.24
CA LYS A 85 32.17 -15.78 -13.02
C LYS A 85 31.02 -16.23 -12.11
N GLU A 86 31.33 -16.89 -11.00
CA GLU A 86 30.33 -17.30 -10.01
C GLU A 86 29.65 -16.10 -9.36
N LEU A 87 30.40 -15.03 -9.08
CA LEU A 87 29.84 -13.77 -8.60
C LEU A 87 28.84 -13.19 -9.61
N ASP A 88 29.24 -13.04 -10.87
CA ASP A 88 28.40 -12.44 -11.92
C ASP A 88 27.11 -13.26 -12.15
N GLU A 89 27.19 -14.59 -12.11
CA GLU A 89 26.00 -15.48 -12.18
C GLU A 89 25.06 -15.25 -10.99
N LYS A 90 25.59 -15.23 -9.75
CA LYS A 90 24.76 -15.03 -8.55
C LYS A 90 24.16 -13.65 -8.43
N ILE A 91 24.88 -12.62 -8.87
CA ILE A 91 24.34 -11.26 -8.94
C ILE A 91 23.18 -11.20 -9.93
N ASN A 92 23.33 -11.81 -11.11
CA ASN A 92 22.26 -11.82 -12.10
C ASN A 92 21.01 -12.54 -11.59
N ASP A 93 21.15 -13.69 -10.92
CA ASP A 93 20.04 -14.42 -10.30
C ASP A 93 19.28 -13.53 -9.29
N GLU A 94 20.00 -12.83 -8.41
CA GLU A 94 19.38 -11.95 -7.41
C GLU A 94 18.77 -10.68 -8.02
N ILE A 95 19.37 -10.14 -9.08
CA ILE A 95 18.78 -9.02 -9.83
C ILE A 95 17.46 -9.45 -10.48
N GLU A 96 17.40 -10.65 -11.09
CA GLU A 96 16.16 -11.17 -11.67
C GLU A 96 15.08 -11.38 -10.60
N ASN A 97 15.47 -11.86 -9.42
CA ASN A 97 14.57 -11.95 -8.26
C ASN A 97 14.04 -10.57 -7.83
N ILE A 98 14.90 -9.55 -7.74
CA ILE A 98 14.50 -8.18 -7.42
C ILE A 98 13.53 -7.63 -8.46
N VAL A 99 13.82 -7.81 -9.75
CA VAL A 99 12.94 -7.39 -10.85
C VAL A 99 11.59 -8.08 -10.75
N THR A 100 11.56 -9.36 -10.42
CA THR A 100 10.32 -10.13 -10.22
C THR A 100 9.52 -9.59 -9.04
N ILE A 101 10.17 -9.33 -7.89
CA ILE A 101 9.52 -8.73 -6.71
C ILE A 101 8.89 -7.38 -7.04
N ILE A 102 9.60 -6.52 -7.79
CA ILE A 102 9.10 -5.20 -8.19
C ILE A 102 7.93 -5.33 -9.16
N LYS A 103 8.04 -6.21 -10.17
CA LYS A 103 6.97 -6.45 -11.15
C LYS A 103 5.70 -6.94 -10.48
N ASP A 104 5.84 -7.83 -9.49
CA ASP A 104 4.73 -8.37 -8.73
C ASP A 104 3.95 -7.30 -7.95
N GLU A 105 4.57 -6.18 -7.58
CA GLU A 105 3.90 -5.07 -6.90
C GLU A 105 3.35 -4.02 -7.88
N ILE A 106 4.02 -3.79 -9.03
CA ILE A 106 3.60 -2.78 -10.01
C ILE A 106 2.44 -3.27 -10.90
N TYR A 107 2.45 -4.57 -11.23
CA TYR A 107 1.51 -5.15 -12.21
C TYR A 107 0.39 -6.01 -11.58
N LYS A 108 0.31 -6.10 -10.24
CA LYS A 108 -0.86 -6.65 -9.51
C LYS A 108 -1.77 -5.54 -9.01
#